data_AF-A0A0A7DLJ3-F1
#
_entry.id   AF-A0A0A7DLJ3-F1
#
_cell.length_a   1.000
_cell.length_b   1.000
_cell.length_c   1.000
_cell.angle_alpha   90.00
_cell.angle_beta   90.00
_cell.angle_gamma   90.00
#
_symmetry.space_group_name_H-M   'P 1'
#
loop_
_entity.id
_entity.type
_entity.pdbx_description
1 polymer ?
#
loop_
_entity_poly.entity_id
_entity_poly.type
_entity_poly.pdbx_seq_one_letter_code
_entity_poly.pdbx_strand_id
1 'polypeptide(L)'
;QSTDPVTQLWDLFSLGIPLCYIFDTLSQDQGFTKITNSQFNQDVYDANPVKPWKRAIALFAMQIRTVRVTHSIPGVEPFTVTDLWDRNSTVGLVTVINTVTAIVDHLPPDAFEESQSSDPSLISSHDSYDSTTEPSAQPPANAQESARNNIIREMVETERKYVQDLEVMQKYSNALSQANIIVQDTIHLLFPNLNKLLNFQRKFLIRLESTAELPWQSQRWGQHFLESEDEFVVYEPYCATYTCASELMLANEQNLTALYHLFNVKGELPAFLIKPIQRVCKYPLLLVSLFKACSASGYQHFDVLYRGSEAAKRITDYINEAQRR
;
A
#
# COMPACT_ATOMS: atom_id res chain seq x y z
N GLN A 1 -13.81 -4.98 -12.53
CA GLN A 1 -13.65 -4.48 -11.16
C GLN A 1 -12.15 -4.39 -10.89
N SER A 2 -11.70 -3.30 -10.27
CA SER A 2 -10.28 -3.12 -9.92
C SER A 2 -9.82 -4.26 -9.02
N THR A 3 -8.64 -4.84 -9.25
CA THR A 3 -8.02 -5.87 -8.39
C THR A 3 -7.23 -5.28 -7.21
N ASP A 4 -7.13 -3.95 -7.14
CA ASP A 4 -6.40 -3.24 -6.08
C ASP A 4 -7.22 -3.18 -4.77
N PRO A 5 -6.77 -3.81 -3.67
CA PRO A 5 -7.49 -3.83 -2.40
C PRO A 5 -7.67 -2.43 -1.80
N VAL A 6 -6.70 -1.53 -2.00
CA VAL A 6 -6.82 -0.15 -1.47
C VAL A 6 -7.89 0.60 -2.23
N THR A 7 -7.87 0.54 -3.56
CA THR A 7 -8.91 1.18 -4.39
C THR A 7 -10.27 0.54 -4.14
N GLN A 8 -10.36 -0.78 -3.98
CA GLN A 8 -11.61 -1.46 -3.63
C GLN A 8 -12.19 -0.96 -2.31
N LEU A 9 -11.38 -0.90 -1.24
CA LEU A 9 -11.82 -0.35 0.04
C LEU A 9 -12.18 1.13 -0.07
N TRP A 10 -11.38 1.91 -0.79
CA TRP A 10 -11.64 3.33 -0.97
C TRP A 10 -12.94 3.57 -1.72
N ASP A 11 -13.18 2.85 -2.80
CA ASP A 11 -14.41 2.93 -3.59
C ASP A 11 -15.62 2.45 -2.77
N LEU A 12 -15.47 1.35 -2.03
CA LEU A 12 -16.50 0.83 -1.12
C LEU A 12 -16.90 1.87 -0.07
N PHE A 13 -15.94 2.43 0.66
CA PHE A 13 -16.22 3.45 1.67
C PHE A 13 -16.73 4.76 1.05
N SER A 14 -16.31 5.10 -0.17
CA SER A 14 -16.79 6.30 -0.88
C SER A 14 -18.27 6.26 -1.25
N LEU A 15 -18.90 5.08 -1.23
CA LEU A 15 -20.36 4.94 -1.37
C LEU A 15 -21.12 5.44 -0.12
N GLY A 16 -20.46 5.45 1.05
CA GLY A 16 -21.04 5.85 2.34
C GLY A 16 -22.04 4.86 2.95
N ILE A 17 -22.78 4.11 2.13
CA ILE A 17 -23.75 3.09 2.58
C ILE A 17 -23.07 1.99 3.41
N PRO A 18 -21.91 1.42 3.01
CA PRO A 18 -21.22 0.42 3.82
C PRO A 18 -20.82 0.93 5.20
N LEU A 19 -20.41 2.20 5.31
CA LEU A 19 -20.09 2.83 6.60
C LEU A 19 -21.33 2.92 7.50
N CYS A 20 -22.47 3.33 6.93
CA CYS A 20 -23.74 3.37 7.66
C CYS A 20 -24.19 1.97 8.10
N TYR A 21 -24.01 0.97 7.26
CA TYR A 21 -24.31 -0.42 7.57
C TYR A 21 -23.49 -0.93 8.76
N ILE A 22 -22.16 -0.76 8.71
CA ILE A 22 -21.24 -1.19 9.79
C ILE A 22 -21.60 -0.49 11.12
N PHE A 23 -21.97 0.79 11.08
CA PHE A 23 -22.42 1.49 12.28
C PHE A 23 -23.76 0.97 12.81
N ASP A 24 -24.71 0.68 11.93
CA ASP A 24 -26.05 0.18 12.30
C ASP A 24 -26.01 -1.25 12.88
N THR A 25 -24.91 -2.00 12.67
CA THR A 25 -24.66 -3.30 13.32
C THR A 25 -24.17 -3.20 14.77
N LEU A 26 -23.80 -2.00 15.27
CA LEU A 26 -23.52 -1.83 16.69
C LEU A 26 -24.78 -2.12 17.53
N SER A 27 -24.60 -2.80 18.67
CA SER A 27 -25.70 -3.22 19.53
C SER A 27 -26.55 -2.02 19.98
N GLN A 28 -27.87 -2.09 19.73
CA GLN A 28 -28.81 -1.06 20.17
C GLN A 28 -28.83 -0.91 21.70
N ASP A 29 -28.46 -1.96 22.43
CA ASP A 29 -28.39 -1.97 23.89
C ASP A 29 -27.30 -1.04 24.46
N GLN A 30 -26.27 -0.71 23.67
CA GLN A 30 -25.28 0.31 24.01
C GLN A 30 -25.81 1.74 23.74
N GLY A 31 -27.00 1.84 23.15
CA GLY A 31 -27.77 3.05 22.86
C GLY A 31 -27.22 3.90 21.72
N PHE A 32 -26.48 3.30 20.80
CA PHE A 32 -26.13 3.96 19.55
C PHE A 32 -27.37 4.15 18.68
N THR A 33 -27.56 5.36 18.15
CA THR A 33 -28.71 5.68 17.30
C THR A 33 -28.41 5.25 15.87
N LYS A 34 -29.23 4.36 15.31
CA LYS A 34 -29.08 3.91 13.92
C LYS A 34 -29.16 5.08 12.95
N ILE A 35 -28.24 5.12 12.00
CA ILE A 35 -28.23 6.07 10.88
C ILE A 35 -29.41 5.78 9.95
N THR A 36 -29.79 4.51 9.80
CA THR A 36 -30.94 4.09 8.98
C THR A 36 -30.77 4.53 7.52
N ASN A 37 -29.56 4.35 6.98
CA ASN A 37 -29.21 4.59 5.57
C ASN A 37 -28.37 3.43 5.01
N SER A 38 -28.68 2.22 5.47
CA SER A 38 -27.97 0.97 5.21
C SER A 38 -28.57 0.17 4.05
N GLN A 39 -29.74 0.57 3.52
CA GLN A 39 -30.39 -0.09 2.39
C GLN A 39 -29.89 0.48 1.05
N PHE A 40 -29.32 -0.40 0.23
CA PHE A 40 -28.95 -0.08 -1.15
C PHE A 40 -30.22 0.07 -2.00
N ASN A 41 -30.37 1.21 -2.70
CA ASN A 41 -31.46 1.45 -3.65
C ASN A 41 -30.88 1.64 -5.05
N GLN A 42 -31.17 0.70 -5.95
CA GLN A 42 -30.63 0.64 -7.29
C GLN A 42 -31.16 1.77 -8.20
N ASP A 43 -32.44 2.14 -8.08
CA ASP A 43 -33.04 3.22 -8.88
C ASP A 43 -32.41 4.59 -8.57
N VAL A 44 -32.04 4.81 -7.30
CA VAL A 44 -31.34 6.02 -6.85
C VAL A 44 -29.87 6.03 -7.28
N TYR A 45 -29.26 4.84 -7.36
CA TYR A 45 -27.88 4.65 -7.81
C TYR A 45 -27.70 5.05 -9.28
N ASP A 46 -28.64 4.66 -10.16
CA ASP A 46 -28.52 4.88 -11.60
C ASP A 46 -28.84 6.32 -12.05
N ALA A 47 -29.62 7.08 -11.25
CA ALA A 47 -30.09 8.42 -11.66
C ALA A 47 -29.17 9.59 -11.23
N ASN A 48 -28.62 9.56 -10.00
CA ASN A 48 -27.67 10.59 -9.51
C ASN A 48 -26.86 10.07 -8.32
N PRO A 49 -25.85 9.22 -8.54
CA PRO A 49 -25.19 8.45 -7.48
C PRO A 49 -24.45 9.32 -6.45
N VAL A 50 -23.91 10.46 -6.87
CA VAL A 50 -22.96 11.25 -6.07
C VAL A 50 -23.60 11.90 -4.84
N LYS A 51 -24.81 12.46 -4.97
CA LYS A 51 -25.48 13.16 -3.85
C LYS A 51 -25.85 12.21 -2.69
N PRO A 52 -26.49 11.05 -2.95
CA PRO A 52 -26.75 10.03 -1.92
C PRO A 52 -25.49 9.54 -1.22
N TRP A 53 -24.40 9.29 -1.95
CA TRP A 53 -23.15 8.82 -1.35
C TRP A 53 -22.55 9.84 -0.39
N LYS A 54 -22.42 11.10 -0.83
CA LYS A 54 -21.94 12.19 0.03
C LYS A 54 -22.84 12.38 1.25
N ARG A 55 -24.17 12.24 1.09
CA ARG A 55 -25.13 12.30 2.20
C ARG A 55 -24.91 11.15 3.19
N ALA A 56 -24.71 9.92 2.72
CA ALA A 56 -24.44 8.77 3.57
C ALA A 56 -23.15 8.94 4.38
N ILE A 57 -22.06 9.40 3.73
CA ILE A 57 -20.81 9.71 4.42
C ILE A 57 -21.02 10.82 5.47
N ALA A 58 -21.76 11.88 5.14
CA ALA A 58 -22.02 12.97 6.07
C ALA A 58 -22.83 12.52 7.30
N LEU A 59 -23.82 11.64 7.11
CA LEU A 59 -24.61 11.07 8.22
C LEU A 59 -23.75 10.20 9.13
N PHE A 60 -22.92 9.32 8.56
CA PHE A 60 -21.97 8.54 9.34
C PHE A 60 -20.97 9.43 10.10
N ALA A 61 -20.38 10.40 9.40
CA ALA A 61 -19.45 11.37 9.98
C ALA A 61 -20.09 12.22 11.10
N MET A 62 -21.40 12.43 11.07
CA MET A 62 -22.13 13.10 12.15
C MET A 62 -22.30 12.19 13.37
N GLN A 63 -22.59 10.89 13.17
CA GLN A 63 -22.77 9.95 14.27
C GLN A 63 -21.46 9.69 15.04
N ILE A 64 -20.35 9.51 14.34
CA ILE A 64 -19.06 9.25 14.99
C ILE A 64 -18.54 10.43 15.83
N ARG A 65 -19.07 11.65 15.60
CA ARG A 65 -18.78 12.86 16.40
C ARG A 65 -19.66 12.99 17.64
N THR A 66 -20.66 12.14 17.82
CA THR A 66 -21.52 12.21 19.00
C THR A 66 -20.71 11.86 20.25
N VAL A 67 -20.98 12.58 21.34
CA VAL A 67 -20.28 12.38 22.63
C VAL A 67 -20.30 10.92 23.06
N ARG A 68 -21.42 10.22 22.79
CA ARG A 68 -21.59 8.81 23.10
C ARG A 68 -20.57 7.94 22.38
N VAL A 69 -20.43 8.09 21.05
CA VAL A 69 -19.47 7.30 20.27
C VAL A 69 -18.05 7.62 20.70
N THR A 70 -17.69 8.90 20.84
CA THR A 70 -16.34 9.31 21.22
C THR A 70 -15.92 8.83 22.62
N HIS A 71 -16.88 8.60 23.52
CA HIS A 71 -16.62 8.09 24.87
C HIS A 71 -16.66 6.55 24.93
N SER A 72 -17.51 5.90 24.13
CA SER A 72 -17.71 4.45 24.17
C SER A 72 -16.77 3.67 23.24
N ILE A 73 -16.24 4.28 22.19
CA ILE A 73 -15.38 3.63 21.19
C ILE A 73 -14.05 4.40 21.08
N PRO A 74 -13.01 3.99 21.82
CA PRO A 74 -11.70 4.64 21.74
C PRO A 74 -11.08 4.43 20.35
N GLY A 75 -10.37 5.44 19.84
CA GLY A 75 -9.70 5.38 18.54
C GLY A 75 -10.54 5.85 17.34
N VAL A 76 -11.81 6.22 17.55
CA VAL A 76 -12.63 6.86 16.52
C VAL A 76 -12.11 8.27 16.24
N GLU A 77 -11.75 8.54 14.99
CA GLU A 77 -11.27 9.84 14.53
C GLU A 77 -12.30 10.50 13.60
N PRO A 78 -12.68 11.77 13.82
CA PRO A 78 -13.65 12.44 12.98
C PRO A 78 -13.05 12.75 11.60
N PHE A 79 -13.81 12.48 10.54
CA PHE A 79 -13.45 12.85 9.17
C PHE A 79 -14.61 13.51 8.43
N THR A 80 -14.33 14.09 7.26
CA THR A 80 -15.30 14.75 6.39
C THR A 80 -15.48 14.00 5.07
N VAL A 81 -16.52 14.35 4.33
CA VAL A 81 -16.73 13.83 2.97
C VAL A 81 -15.52 14.11 2.07
N THR A 82 -14.89 15.29 2.22
CA THR A 82 -13.73 15.69 1.43
C THR A 82 -12.52 14.83 1.73
N ASP A 83 -12.29 14.48 3.00
CA ASP A 83 -11.15 13.63 3.39
C ASP A 83 -11.22 12.26 2.71
N LEU A 84 -12.42 11.69 2.58
CA LEU A 84 -12.61 10.41 1.91
C LEU A 84 -12.68 10.54 0.38
N TRP A 85 -13.11 11.67 -0.17
CA TRP A 85 -13.24 11.87 -1.62
C TRP A 85 -11.96 12.39 -2.29
N ASP A 86 -11.03 12.99 -1.54
CA ASP A 86 -9.75 13.43 -2.09
C ASP A 86 -8.82 12.23 -2.34
N ARG A 87 -8.71 11.81 -3.60
CA ARG A 87 -7.83 10.71 -4.02
C ARG A 87 -6.35 11.09 -4.07
N ASN A 88 -5.99 12.35 -3.85
CA ASN A 88 -4.61 12.82 -3.89
C ASN A 88 -3.84 12.56 -2.58
N SER A 89 -4.54 12.23 -1.50
CA SER A 89 -3.96 11.98 -0.18
C SER A 89 -4.52 10.71 0.45
N THR A 90 -3.64 9.81 0.92
CA THR A 90 -4.09 8.60 1.64
C THR A 90 -4.51 8.89 3.08
N VAL A 91 -4.25 10.10 3.60
CA VAL A 91 -4.51 10.45 5.01
C VAL A 91 -5.98 10.24 5.36
N GLY A 92 -6.89 10.74 4.53
CA GLY A 92 -8.33 10.60 4.80
C GLY A 92 -8.80 9.15 4.76
N LEU A 93 -8.31 8.35 3.81
CA LEU A 93 -8.60 6.91 3.79
C LEU A 93 -8.09 6.21 5.05
N VAL A 94 -6.87 6.51 5.50
CA VAL A 94 -6.29 5.92 6.73
C VAL A 94 -7.13 6.29 7.95
N THR A 95 -7.55 7.54 8.11
CA THR A 95 -8.47 7.97 9.19
C THR A 95 -9.79 7.21 9.15
N VAL A 96 -10.37 7.02 7.96
CA VAL A 96 -11.60 6.24 7.79
C VAL A 96 -11.39 4.78 8.15
N ILE A 97 -10.30 4.15 7.70
CA ILE A 97 -9.95 2.76 8.04
C ILE A 97 -9.78 2.61 9.55
N ASN A 98 -8.99 3.45 10.20
CA ASN A 98 -8.78 3.39 11.66
C ASN A 98 -10.10 3.52 12.42
N THR A 99 -10.97 4.43 11.97
CA THR A 99 -12.30 4.62 12.57
C THR A 99 -13.20 3.41 12.38
N VAL A 100 -13.21 2.83 11.18
CA VAL A 100 -13.98 1.60 10.88
C VAL A 100 -13.44 0.43 11.70
N THR A 101 -12.13 0.24 11.78
CA THR A 101 -11.49 -0.80 12.62
C THR A 101 -11.91 -0.66 14.08
N ALA A 102 -11.84 0.55 14.64
CA ALA A 102 -12.27 0.80 16.02
C ALA A 102 -13.75 0.44 16.25
N ILE A 103 -14.63 0.73 15.27
CA ILE A 103 -16.04 0.35 15.34
C ILE A 103 -16.22 -1.18 15.23
N VAL A 104 -15.50 -1.81 14.29
CA VAL A 104 -15.54 -3.27 14.06
C VAL A 104 -15.12 -4.02 15.32
N ASP A 105 -14.09 -3.55 16.03
CA ASP A 105 -13.64 -4.13 17.31
C ASP A 105 -14.69 -4.07 18.43
N HIS A 106 -15.72 -3.23 18.28
CA HIS A 106 -16.84 -3.09 19.22
C HIS A 106 -18.14 -3.72 18.70
N LEU A 107 -18.10 -4.39 17.55
CA LEU A 107 -19.25 -5.14 17.06
C LEU A 107 -19.48 -6.38 17.94
N PRO A 108 -20.74 -6.77 18.12
CA PRO A 108 -21.05 -7.98 18.87
C PRO A 108 -20.54 -9.21 18.10
N PRO A 109 -20.15 -10.31 18.79
CA PRO A 109 -19.51 -11.46 18.16
C PRO A 109 -20.39 -12.18 17.14
N ASP A 110 -21.72 -12.02 17.21
CA ASP A 110 -22.69 -12.53 16.25
C ASP A 110 -22.72 -11.74 14.93
N ALA A 111 -22.05 -10.59 14.86
CA ALA A 111 -21.88 -9.82 13.62
C ALA A 111 -20.82 -10.40 12.68
N PHE A 112 -20.00 -11.34 13.15
CA PHE A 112 -18.96 -12.00 12.36
C PHE A 112 -19.38 -13.42 11.98
N GLU A 113 -19.19 -13.78 10.72
CA GLU A 113 -19.29 -15.19 10.32
C GLU A 113 -18.13 -15.98 10.95
N GLU A 114 -18.41 -17.15 11.53
CA GLU A 114 -17.36 -18.06 12.01
C GLU A 114 -16.44 -18.39 10.84
N SER A 115 -15.16 -18.04 10.98
CA SER A 115 -14.14 -18.35 9.99
C SER A 115 -14.10 -19.87 9.80
N GLN A 116 -14.37 -20.34 8.58
CA GLN A 116 -14.18 -21.74 8.21
C GLN A 116 -12.72 -22.11 8.49
N SER A 117 -12.47 -22.74 9.64
CA SER A 117 -11.18 -23.29 10.00
C SER A 117 -10.80 -24.34 8.96
N SER A 118 -9.91 -23.97 8.05
CA SER A 118 -9.23 -24.94 7.19
C SER A 118 -8.21 -25.66 8.06
N ASP A 119 -8.64 -26.71 8.76
CA ASP A 119 -7.78 -27.61 9.52
C ASP A 119 -6.95 -28.44 8.53
N PRO A 120 -5.60 -28.34 8.52
CA PRO A 120 -4.75 -29.21 7.72
C PRO A 120 -4.37 -30.42 8.57
N SER A 121 -5.34 -31.28 8.87
CA SER A 121 -5.05 -32.59 9.43
C SER A 121 -5.55 -33.65 8.46
N LEU A 122 -4.61 -34.29 7.77
CA LEU A 122 -4.61 -35.66 7.23
C LEU A 122 -3.65 -35.74 6.02
N ILE A 123 -2.34 -35.84 6.29
CA ILE A 123 -1.45 -36.55 5.37
C ILE A 123 -0.70 -37.59 6.21
N SER A 124 -1.12 -38.83 6.01
CA SER A 124 -0.55 -40.05 6.56
C SER A 124 0.93 -40.17 6.21
N SER A 125 1.74 -40.45 7.21
CA SER A 125 3.09 -41.00 7.09
C SER A 125 3.07 -42.33 6.33
N HIS A 126 3.90 -42.45 5.30
CA HIS A 126 4.40 -43.74 4.85
C HIS A 126 5.84 -43.58 4.37
N ASP A 127 6.76 -44.20 5.12
CA ASP A 127 8.15 -44.45 4.73
C ASP A 127 8.21 -45.27 3.44
N SER A 128 9.21 -45.02 2.59
CA SER A 128 9.92 -46.05 1.84
C SER A 128 11.22 -45.53 1.21
N TYR A 129 12.11 -46.49 0.99
CA TYR A 129 13.56 -46.49 0.93
C TYR A 129 14.11 -46.46 -0.51
N ASP A 130 15.32 -45.92 -0.63
CA ASP A 130 16.48 -46.34 -1.45
C ASP A 130 16.32 -46.64 -2.96
N SER A 131 16.97 -45.83 -3.81
CA SER A 131 18.10 -46.26 -4.67
C SER A 131 18.57 -45.16 -5.63
N THR A 132 19.88 -45.15 -5.86
CA THR A 132 20.72 -44.19 -6.58
C THR A 132 20.56 -44.20 -8.11
N THR A 133 20.57 -43.02 -8.75
CA THR A 133 21.25 -42.72 -10.04
C THR A 133 21.10 -41.23 -10.42
N GLU A 134 22.23 -40.55 -10.62
CA GLU A 134 22.37 -39.21 -11.23
C GLU A 134 23.07 -39.35 -12.61
N PRO A 135 23.10 -38.33 -13.51
CA PRO A 135 22.51 -36.99 -13.41
C PRO A 135 21.69 -36.55 -14.65
N SER A 136 20.56 -35.90 -14.42
CA SER A 136 20.12 -34.79 -15.27
C SER A 136 19.65 -33.68 -14.35
N ALA A 137 20.40 -32.58 -14.34
CA ALA A 137 20.24 -31.50 -13.39
C ALA A 137 18.95 -30.71 -13.65
N GLN A 138 17.86 -31.16 -13.03
CA GLN A 138 16.76 -30.29 -12.63
C GLN A 138 16.83 -30.15 -11.10
N PRO A 139 16.86 -28.93 -10.54
CA PRO A 139 16.83 -28.78 -9.09
C PRO A 139 15.54 -29.44 -8.56
N PRO A 140 15.59 -30.12 -7.40
CA PRO A 140 14.41 -30.75 -6.83
C PRO A 140 13.30 -29.71 -6.65
N ALA A 141 12.04 -30.09 -6.89
CA ALA A 141 10.88 -29.19 -6.86
C ALA A 141 10.84 -28.28 -5.60
N ASN A 142 11.31 -28.81 -4.46
CA ASN A 142 11.44 -28.08 -3.19
C ASN A 142 12.45 -26.91 -3.23
N ALA A 143 13.53 -27.01 -4.01
CA ALA A 143 14.54 -25.97 -4.12
C ALA A 143 14.06 -24.79 -4.99
N GLN A 144 13.34 -25.08 -6.07
CA GLN A 144 12.77 -24.05 -6.93
C GLN A 144 11.63 -23.29 -6.22
N GLU A 145 10.78 -24.01 -5.50
CA GLU A 145 9.76 -23.41 -4.63
C GLU A 145 10.37 -22.56 -3.51
N SER A 146 11.42 -23.04 -2.85
CA SER A 146 12.15 -22.27 -1.84
C SER A 146 12.75 -20.99 -2.41
N ALA A 147 13.41 -21.07 -3.58
CA ALA A 147 13.97 -19.91 -4.27
C ALA A 147 12.89 -18.87 -4.61
N ARG A 148 11.75 -19.33 -5.16
CA ARG A 148 10.58 -18.47 -5.44
C ARG A 148 10.07 -17.77 -4.19
N ASN A 149 9.87 -18.52 -3.11
CA ASN A 149 9.36 -17.97 -1.85
C ASN A 149 10.33 -16.96 -1.23
N ASN A 150 11.65 -17.18 -1.39
CA ASN A 150 12.67 -16.22 -0.96
C ASN A 150 12.62 -14.91 -1.76
N ILE A 151 12.45 -15.00 -3.09
CA ILE A 151 12.33 -13.81 -3.96
C ILE A 151 11.05 -13.01 -3.62
N ILE A 152 9.92 -13.70 -3.39
CA ILE A 152 8.67 -13.05 -2.96
C ILE A 152 8.87 -12.34 -1.63
N ARG A 153 9.45 -13.04 -0.65
CA ARG A 153 9.76 -12.46 0.67
C ARG A 153 10.68 -11.25 0.54
N GLU A 154 11.73 -11.34 -0.27
CA GLU A 154 12.65 -10.22 -0.53
C GLU A 154 11.90 -9.04 -1.16
N MET A 155 11.07 -9.28 -2.17
CA MET A 155 10.31 -8.23 -2.85
C MET A 155 9.42 -7.45 -1.88
N VAL A 156 8.65 -8.15 -1.03
CA VAL A 156 7.74 -7.54 -0.04
C VAL A 156 8.52 -6.87 1.11
N GLU A 157 9.51 -7.55 1.69
CA GLU A 157 10.26 -7.00 2.84
C GLU A 157 11.07 -5.76 2.43
N THR A 158 11.72 -5.81 1.26
CA THR A 158 12.45 -4.64 0.75
C THR A 158 11.52 -3.51 0.35
N GLU A 159 10.28 -3.80 -0.04
CA GLU A 159 9.24 -2.78 -0.29
C GLU A 159 8.80 -2.12 1.02
N ARG A 160 8.52 -2.92 2.05
CA ARG A 160 8.15 -2.42 3.38
C ARG A 160 9.22 -1.51 3.95
N LYS A 161 10.49 -1.93 3.87
CA LYS A 161 11.63 -1.11 4.29
C LYS A 161 11.74 0.18 3.47
N TYR A 162 11.51 0.12 2.16
CA TYR A 162 11.56 1.32 1.32
C TYR A 162 10.45 2.32 1.68
N VAL A 163 9.22 1.87 1.89
CA VAL A 163 8.13 2.75 2.36
C VAL A 163 8.48 3.36 3.71
N GLN A 164 8.98 2.57 4.65
CA GLN A 164 9.42 3.08 5.96
C GLN A 164 10.51 4.16 5.81
N ASP A 165 11.48 3.96 4.92
CA ASP A 165 12.52 4.96 4.65
C ASP A 165 11.94 6.26 4.04
N LEU A 166 10.95 6.16 3.15
CA LEU A 166 10.23 7.32 2.61
C LEU A 166 9.45 8.07 3.70
N GLU A 167 8.85 7.36 4.65
CA GLU A 167 8.14 7.97 5.78
C GLU A 167 9.08 8.72 6.71
N VAL A 168 10.28 8.18 6.95
CA VAL A 168 11.34 8.87 7.70
C VAL A 168 11.74 10.16 6.98
N MET A 169 11.93 10.12 5.66
CA MET A 169 12.20 11.34 4.87
C MET A 169 11.06 12.36 4.96
N GLN A 170 9.80 11.93 4.90
CA GLN A 170 8.65 12.82 5.01
C GLN A 170 8.61 13.50 6.39
N LYS A 171 8.81 12.72 7.47
CA LYS A 171 8.86 13.26 8.84
C LYS A 171 10.01 14.26 9.01
N TYR A 172 11.17 13.96 8.44
CA TYR A 172 12.32 14.88 8.44
C TYR A 172 12.04 16.17 7.66
N SER A 173 11.46 16.07 6.45
CA SER A 173 11.03 17.22 5.65
C SER A 173 10.04 18.11 6.41
N ASN A 174 9.07 17.50 7.11
CA ASN A 174 8.09 18.23 7.91
C ASN A 174 8.73 18.93 9.12
N ALA A 175 9.68 18.25 9.79
CA ALA A 175 10.39 18.84 10.93
C ALA A 175 11.27 20.03 10.50
N LEU A 176 11.92 19.95 9.34
CA LEU A 176 12.68 21.09 8.78
C LEU A 176 11.78 22.30 8.50
N SER A 177 10.59 22.05 7.94
CA SER A 177 9.61 23.09 7.66
C SER A 177 9.08 23.74 8.95
N GLN A 178 8.72 22.94 9.95
CA GLN A 178 8.21 23.42 11.24
C GLN A 178 9.27 24.21 12.04
N ALA A 179 10.52 23.78 11.98
CA ALA A 179 11.62 24.45 12.67
C ALA A 179 12.10 25.71 11.94
N ASN A 180 11.59 26.02 10.74
CA ASN A 180 12.01 27.14 9.88
C ASN A 180 13.55 27.20 9.69
N ILE A 181 14.20 26.05 9.64
CA ILE A 181 15.66 25.95 9.51
C ILE A 181 16.12 26.30 8.08
N ILE A 182 15.28 25.95 7.09
CA ILE A 182 15.52 26.21 5.67
C ILE A 182 14.22 26.74 5.06
N VAL A 183 14.34 27.61 4.06
CA VAL A 183 13.20 28.13 3.29
C VAL A 183 12.43 26.97 2.65
N GLN A 184 11.10 27.09 2.64
CA GLN A 184 10.18 26.08 2.14
C GLN A 184 10.49 25.64 0.69
N ASP A 185 10.88 26.58 -0.18
CA ASP A 185 11.26 26.27 -1.57
C ASP A 185 12.47 25.34 -1.65
N THR A 186 13.48 25.55 -0.79
CA THR A 186 14.64 24.66 -0.72
C THR A 186 14.24 23.27 -0.22
N ILE A 187 13.31 23.16 0.73
CA ILE A 187 12.77 21.88 1.19
C ILE A 187 12.07 21.16 0.03
N HIS A 188 11.28 21.88 -0.77
CA HIS A 188 10.62 21.32 -1.95
C HIS A 188 11.59 20.88 -3.04
N LEU A 189 12.74 21.56 -3.19
CA LEU A 189 13.81 21.14 -4.11
C LEU A 189 14.59 19.94 -3.57
N LEU A 190 14.76 19.82 -2.24
CA LEU A 190 15.43 18.69 -1.59
C LEU A 190 14.58 17.42 -1.58
N PHE A 191 13.25 17.56 -1.41
CA PHE A 191 12.30 16.45 -1.36
C PHE A 191 11.19 16.61 -2.43
N PRO A 192 11.55 16.60 -3.72
CA PRO A 192 10.63 16.92 -4.79
C PRO A 192 9.57 15.84 -4.91
N ASN A 193 8.30 16.23 -4.90
CA ASN A 193 7.18 15.31 -5.06
C ASN A 193 7.12 14.16 -4.02
N LEU A 194 7.85 14.26 -2.89
CA LEU A 194 7.98 13.17 -1.91
C LEU A 194 6.63 12.67 -1.39
N ASN A 195 5.67 13.58 -1.15
CA ASN A 195 4.34 13.20 -0.65
C ASN A 195 3.56 12.34 -1.66
N LYS A 196 3.60 12.67 -2.96
CA LYS A 196 2.90 11.88 -3.97
C LYS A 196 3.60 10.54 -4.18
N LEU A 197 4.93 10.54 -4.20
CA LEU A 197 5.73 9.33 -4.26
C LEU A 197 5.42 8.38 -3.09
N LEU A 198 5.44 8.87 -1.85
CA LEU A 198 5.12 8.07 -0.67
C LEU A 198 3.67 7.56 -0.67
N ASN A 199 2.71 8.39 -1.09
CA ASN A 199 1.32 7.97 -1.20
C ASN A 199 1.13 6.85 -2.22
N PHE A 200 1.78 6.97 -3.39
CA PHE A 200 1.83 5.89 -4.37
C PHE A 200 2.46 4.63 -3.77
N GLN A 201 3.61 4.77 -3.11
CA GLN A 201 4.35 3.63 -2.59
C GLN A 201 3.62 2.87 -1.49
N ARG A 202 2.91 3.58 -0.61
CA ARG A 202 2.03 2.96 0.40
C ARG A 202 0.94 2.11 -0.24
N LYS A 203 0.28 2.65 -1.28
CA LYS A 203 -0.74 1.88 -2.05
C LYS A 203 -0.10 0.66 -2.70
N PHE A 204 1.06 0.84 -3.33
CA PHE A 204 1.78 -0.22 -4.01
C PHE A 204 2.23 -1.34 -3.05
N LEU A 205 2.75 -0.99 -1.86
CA LEU A 205 3.10 -1.95 -0.82
C LEU A 205 1.90 -2.80 -0.40
N ILE A 206 0.75 -2.18 -0.14
CA ILE A 206 -0.47 -2.91 0.25
C ILE A 206 -0.87 -3.91 -0.84
N ARG A 207 -0.79 -3.53 -2.13
CA ARG A 207 -1.04 -4.44 -3.26
C ARG A 207 -0.11 -5.67 -3.23
N LEU A 208 1.18 -5.47 -2.95
CA LEU A 208 2.15 -6.56 -2.84
C LEU A 208 1.89 -7.45 -1.62
N GLU A 209 1.62 -6.86 -0.46
CA GLU A 209 1.32 -7.60 0.77
C GLU A 209 0.04 -8.43 0.64
N SER A 210 -1.05 -7.84 0.15
CA SER A 210 -2.30 -8.58 -0.09
C SER A 210 -2.12 -9.71 -1.10
N THR A 211 -1.22 -9.56 -2.08
CA THR A 211 -0.91 -10.64 -3.02
C THR A 211 -0.07 -11.74 -2.38
N ALA A 212 0.82 -11.40 -1.46
CA ALA A 212 1.62 -12.37 -0.72
C ALA A 212 0.76 -13.29 0.17
N GLU A 213 -0.37 -12.78 0.66
CA GLU A 213 -1.31 -13.52 1.51
C GLU A 213 -2.20 -14.50 0.73
N LEU A 214 -2.35 -14.32 -0.59
CA LEU A 214 -3.14 -15.22 -1.42
C LEU A 214 -2.43 -16.57 -1.64
N PRO A 215 -3.19 -17.67 -1.90
CA PRO A 215 -2.62 -18.93 -2.36
C PRO A 215 -1.79 -18.73 -3.63
N TRP A 216 -0.66 -19.44 -3.77
CA TRP A 216 0.28 -19.30 -4.90
C TRP A 216 -0.38 -19.24 -6.28
N GLN A 217 -1.41 -20.06 -6.50
CA GLN A 217 -2.12 -20.17 -7.78
C GLN A 217 -2.88 -18.88 -8.14
N SER A 218 -3.26 -18.08 -7.13
CA SER A 218 -4.00 -16.82 -7.28
C SER A 218 -3.09 -15.59 -7.26
N GLN A 219 -1.80 -15.73 -6.93
CA GLN A 219 -0.89 -14.60 -6.87
C GLN A 219 -0.57 -14.08 -8.27
N ARG A 220 -0.79 -12.79 -8.54
CA ARG A 220 -0.59 -12.17 -9.86
C ARG A 220 0.46 -11.06 -9.82
N TRP A 221 1.71 -11.43 -9.50
CA TRP A 221 2.80 -10.48 -9.26
C TRP A 221 3.07 -9.49 -10.41
N GLY A 222 3.00 -9.94 -11.67
CA GLY A 222 3.19 -9.06 -12.83
C GLY A 222 2.05 -8.06 -13.05
N GLN A 223 0.84 -8.35 -12.55
CA GLN A 223 -0.34 -7.51 -12.78
C GLN A 223 -0.18 -6.13 -12.15
N HIS A 224 0.43 -6.05 -10.96
CA HIS A 224 0.63 -4.78 -10.25
C HIS A 224 1.43 -3.78 -11.06
N PHE A 225 2.43 -4.24 -11.81
CA PHE A 225 3.28 -3.38 -12.63
C PHE A 225 2.58 -2.94 -13.91
N LEU A 226 1.71 -3.79 -14.47
CA LEU A 226 0.89 -3.43 -15.63
C LEU A 226 -0.18 -2.39 -15.26
N GLU A 227 -0.83 -2.55 -14.10
CA GLU A 227 -1.89 -1.64 -13.65
C GLU A 227 -1.34 -0.30 -13.16
N SER A 228 -0.13 -0.30 -12.61
CA SER A 228 0.48 0.90 -12.02
C SER A 228 1.43 1.62 -12.99
N GLU A 229 1.56 1.17 -14.24
CA GLU A 229 2.59 1.67 -15.19
C GLU A 229 2.56 3.20 -15.32
N ASP A 230 1.37 3.77 -15.48
CA ASP A 230 1.17 5.23 -15.54
C ASP A 230 1.32 5.91 -14.17
N GLU A 231 1.02 5.21 -13.07
CA GLU A 231 1.14 5.76 -11.70
C GLU A 231 2.60 5.98 -11.30
N PHE A 232 3.55 5.22 -11.87
CA PHE A 232 4.99 5.40 -11.63
C PHE A 232 5.55 6.75 -12.12
N VAL A 233 4.77 7.53 -12.89
CA VAL A 233 5.16 8.89 -13.32
C VAL A 233 5.52 9.81 -12.14
N VAL A 234 5.05 9.51 -10.92
CA VAL A 234 5.41 10.27 -9.70
C VAL A 234 6.92 10.26 -9.40
N TYR A 235 7.68 9.31 -9.95
CA TYR A 235 9.14 9.26 -9.83
C TYR A 235 9.86 10.29 -10.71
N GLU A 236 9.29 10.70 -11.84
CA GLU A 236 9.95 11.59 -12.81
C GLU A 236 10.41 12.92 -12.18
N PRO A 237 9.54 13.68 -11.48
CA PRO A 237 9.98 14.92 -10.83
C PRO A 237 11.06 14.69 -9.78
N TYR A 238 11.02 13.55 -9.07
CA TYR A 238 12.01 13.22 -8.05
C TYR A 238 13.38 12.93 -8.68
N CYS A 239 13.40 12.12 -9.73
CA CYS A 239 14.62 11.69 -10.40
C CYS A 239 15.28 12.82 -11.21
N ALA A 240 14.49 13.66 -11.88
CA ALA A 240 15.00 14.79 -12.68
C ALA A 240 15.77 15.81 -11.84
N THR A 241 15.30 16.09 -10.62
CA THR A 241 15.92 17.11 -9.74
C THR A 241 16.95 16.53 -8.78
N TYR A 242 17.21 15.22 -8.79
CA TYR A 242 18.08 14.58 -7.81
C TYR A 242 19.50 15.17 -7.75
N THR A 243 20.10 15.47 -8.90
CA THR A 243 21.45 16.08 -8.94
C THR A 243 21.44 17.44 -8.23
N CYS A 244 20.45 18.27 -8.50
CA CYS A 244 20.27 19.57 -7.84
C CYS A 244 19.98 19.41 -6.34
N ALA A 245 19.12 18.45 -5.96
CA ALA A 245 18.84 18.14 -4.57
C ALA A 245 20.11 17.70 -3.81
N SER A 246 20.97 16.90 -4.43
CA SER A 246 22.24 16.47 -3.85
C SER A 246 23.21 17.64 -3.64
N GLU A 247 23.30 18.57 -4.60
CA GLU A 247 24.12 19.79 -4.47
C GLU A 247 23.57 20.72 -3.38
N LEU A 248 22.24 20.92 -3.36
CA LEU A 248 21.56 21.72 -2.34
C LEU A 248 21.74 21.15 -0.93
N MET A 249 21.73 19.82 -0.79
CA MET A 249 21.98 19.15 0.47
C MET A 249 23.39 19.45 0.98
N LEU A 250 24.41 19.37 0.11
CA LEU A 250 25.79 19.73 0.48
C LEU A 250 25.91 21.22 0.85
N ALA A 251 25.27 22.10 0.07
CA ALA A 251 25.27 23.54 0.35
C ALA A 251 24.59 23.91 1.68
N ASN A 252 23.63 23.11 2.14
CA ASN A 252 22.85 23.34 3.36
C ASN A 252 23.20 22.37 4.50
N GLU A 253 24.34 21.68 4.42
CA GLU A 253 24.69 20.59 5.36
C GLU A 253 24.60 21.05 6.83
N GLN A 254 25.16 22.23 7.16
CA GLN A 254 25.15 22.77 8.52
C GLN A 254 23.72 22.93 9.07
N ASN A 255 22.80 23.41 8.24
CA ASN A 255 21.39 23.60 8.61
C ASN A 255 20.68 22.25 8.74
N LEU A 256 20.90 21.33 7.80
CA LEU A 256 20.30 20.00 7.80
C LEU A 256 20.73 19.14 9.01
N THR A 257 21.98 19.32 9.47
CA THR A 257 22.52 18.55 10.60
C THR A 257 21.79 18.80 11.93
N ALA A 258 21.14 19.96 12.08
CA ALA A 258 20.44 20.34 13.31
C ALA A 258 19.35 19.33 13.72
N LEU A 259 18.73 18.64 12.75
CA LEU A 259 17.65 17.67 13.01
C LEU A 259 18.05 16.20 12.78
N TYR A 260 19.32 15.90 12.50
CA TYR A 260 19.77 14.52 12.24
C TYR A 260 19.51 13.56 13.40
N HIS A 261 19.54 14.07 14.64
CA HIS A 261 19.28 13.29 15.85
C HIS A 261 17.84 12.80 15.98
N LEU A 262 16.86 13.48 15.36
CA LEU A 262 15.44 13.14 15.49
C LEU A 262 15.06 11.88 14.70
N PHE A 263 15.79 11.58 13.64
CA PHE A 263 15.42 10.53 12.69
C PHE A 263 16.57 9.56 12.38
N ASN A 264 17.67 9.66 13.14
CA ASN A 264 18.90 8.90 12.91
C ASN A 264 19.45 9.06 11.47
N VAL A 265 19.24 10.22 10.85
CA VAL A 265 19.63 10.51 9.45
C VAL A 265 21.08 11.01 9.34
N LYS A 266 21.83 10.99 10.46
CA LYS A 266 23.18 11.58 10.54
C LYS A 266 24.15 10.92 9.57
N GLY A 267 24.56 11.66 8.53
CA GLY A 267 25.45 11.15 7.48
C GLY A 267 24.77 10.17 6.52
N GLU A 268 23.48 9.89 6.69
CA GLU A 268 22.69 8.98 5.86
C GLU A 268 21.73 9.73 4.92
N LEU A 269 21.52 11.04 5.08
CA LEU A 269 20.65 11.81 4.18
C LEU A 269 20.95 11.58 2.68
N PRO A 270 22.21 11.55 2.21
CA PRO A 270 22.50 11.21 0.83
C PRO A 270 22.05 9.78 0.47
N ALA A 271 22.22 8.84 1.41
CA ALA A 271 21.80 7.46 1.25
C ALA A 271 20.27 7.30 1.26
N PHE A 272 19.52 8.21 1.88
CA PHE A 272 18.06 8.27 1.80
C PHE A 272 17.60 8.88 0.46
N LEU A 273 18.20 10.00 0.04
CA LEU A 273 17.81 10.71 -1.18
C LEU A 273 17.95 9.87 -2.45
N ILE A 274 18.94 8.97 -2.51
CA ILE A 274 19.17 8.09 -3.67
C ILE A 274 18.21 6.87 -3.72
N LYS A 275 17.50 6.54 -2.63
CA LYS A 275 16.67 5.32 -2.55
C LYS A 275 15.60 5.24 -3.62
N PRO A 276 14.84 6.30 -3.97
CA PRO A 276 13.83 6.20 -5.02
C PRO A 276 14.40 5.83 -6.39
N ILE A 277 15.55 6.41 -6.75
CA ILE A 277 16.25 6.11 -8.01
C ILE A 277 16.73 4.66 -8.00
N GLN A 278 17.31 4.21 -6.88
CA GLN A 278 17.74 2.81 -6.74
C GLN A 278 16.54 1.86 -6.80
N ARG A 279 15.44 2.18 -6.12
CA ARG A 279 14.29 1.29 -5.98
C ARG A 279 13.64 1.03 -7.33
N VAL A 280 13.41 2.06 -8.13
CA VAL A 280 12.74 1.88 -9.41
C VAL A 280 13.53 0.96 -10.36
N CYS A 281 14.87 1.05 -10.30
CA CYS A 281 15.77 0.16 -11.04
C CYS A 281 15.79 -1.29 -10.54
N LYS A 282 15.30 -1.57 -9.32
CA LYS A 282 15.27 -2.93 -8.74
C LYS A 282 14.05 -3.74 -9.17
N TYR A 283 12.93 -3.09 -9.49
CA TYR A 283 11.70 -3.81 -9.85
C TYR A 283 11.85 -4.78 -11.03
N PRO A 284 12.49 -4.40 -12.15
CA PRO A 284 12.69 -5.35 -13.25
C PRO A 284 13.53 -6.55 -12.83
N LEU A 285 14.54 -6.34 -11.98
CA LEU A 285 15.44 -7.40 -11.52
C LEU A 285 14.73 -8.42 -10.63
N LEU A 286 13.87 -7.94 -9.74
CA LEU A 286 13.06 -8.79 -8.84
C LEU A 286 12.05 -9.62 -9.66
N LEU A 287 11.33 -8.99 -10.60
CA LEU A 287 10.37 -9.69 -11.45
C LEU A 287 11.02 -10.69 -12.39
N VAL A 288 12.17 -10.35 -12.99
CA VAL A 288 12.94 -11.29 -13.84
C VAL A 288 13.44 -12.47 -13.02
N SER A 289 13.89 -12.23 -11.78
CA SER A 289 14.31 -13.30 -10.87
C SER A 289 13.14 -14.21 -10.51
N LEU A 290 11.98 -13.64 -10.18
CA LEU A 290 10.76 -14.38 -9.90
C LEU A 290 10.29 -15.18 -11.12
N PHE A 291 10.33 -14.58 -12.31
CA PHE A 291 9.99 -15.22 -13.58
C PHE A 291 10.87 -16.44 -13.84
N LYS A 292 12.20 -16.33 -13.64
CA LYS A 292 13.15 -17.44 -13.79
C LYS A 292 12.94 -18.54 -12.75
N ALA A 293 12.47 -18.19 -11.55
CA ALA A 293 12.14 -19.16 -10.51
C ALA A 293 10.80 -19.87 -10.77
N CYS A 294 9.96 -19.38 -11.68
CA CYS A 294 8.71 -20.00 -12.07
C CYS A 294 8.85 -20.84 -13.35
N SER A 295 7.96 -21.81 -13.56
CA SER A 295 7.83 -22.54 -14.82
C SER A 295 6.47 -22.28 -15.46
N ALA A 296 6.41 -22.29 -16.79
CA ALA A 296 5.17 -22.06 -17.54
C ALA A 296 4.08 -23.11 -17.24
N SER A 297 4.47 -24.33 -16.85
CA SER A 297 3.56 -25.40 -16.43
C SER A 297 3.16 -25.33 -14.95
N GLY A 298 3.95 -24.67 -14.10
CA GLY A 298 3.74 -24.61 -12.65
C GLY A 298 3.13 -23.31 -12.13
N TYR A 299 2.93 -22.32 -13.00
CA TYR A 299 2.36 -21.03 -12.62
C TYR A 299 1.37 -20.52 -13.67
N GLN A 300 0.08 -20.48 -13.30
CA GLN A 300 -1.02 -20.08 -14.19
C GLN A 300 -0.85 -18.67 -14.76
N HIS A 301 -0.17 -17.78 -14.04
CA HIS A 301 0.00 -16.38 -14.40
C HIS A 301 1.39 -16.07 -14.97
N PHE A 302 2.08 -17.08 -15.53
CA PHE A 302 3.44 -16.94 -16.08
C PHE A 302 3.56 -15.88 -17.18
N ASP A 303 2.60 -15.82 -18.13
CA ASP A 303 2.58 -14.79 -19.18
C ASP A 303 2.38 -13.38 -18.60
N VAL A 304 1.49 -13.24 -17.61
CA VAL A 304 1.26 -11.96 -16.92
C VAL A 304 2.52 -11.51 -16.18
N LEU A 305 3.25 -12.43 -15.55
CA LEU A 305 4.53 -12.14 -14.89
C LEU A 305 5.60 -11.68 -15.89
N TYR A 306 5.68 -12.31 -17.06
CA TYR A 306 6.59 -11.87 -18.13
C TYR A 306 6.24 -10.45 -18.58
N ARG A 307 4.97 -10.19 -18.92
CA ARG A 307 4.53 -8.84 -19.34
C ARG A 307 4.74 -7.78 -18.26
N GLY A 308 4.51 -8.13 -17.00
CA GLY A 308 4.79 -7.27 -15.86
C GLY A 308 6.28 -6.94 -15.72
N SER A 309 7.18 -7.91 -16.00
CA SER A 309 8.63 -7.65 -16.01
C SER A 309 9.04 -6.68 -17.12
N GLU A 310 8.42 -6.77 -18.30
CA GLU A 310 8.61 -5.83 -19.39
C GLU A 310 8.04 -4.44 -19.06
N ALA A 311 6.90 -4.37 -18.34
CA ALA A 311 6.35 -3.11 -17.86
C ALA A 311 7.28 -2.42 -16.85
N ALA A 312 7.80 -3.15 -15.86
CA ALA A 312 8.78 -2.62 -14.92
C ALA A 312 10.02 -2.08 -15.63
N LYS A 313 10.45 -2.75 -16.71
CA LYS A 313 11.57 -2.28 -17.54
C LYS A 313 11.23 -0.98 -18.25
N ARG A 314 10.06 -0.88 -18.90
CA ARG A 314 9.59 0.36 -19.54
C ARG A 314 9.48 1.52 -18.55
N ILE A 315 8.99 1.27 -17.34
CA ILE A 315 8.94 2.27 -16.26
C ILE A 315 10.35 2.79 -15.96
N THR A 316 11.31 1.88 -15.76
CA THR A 316 12.71 2.25 -15.48
C THR A 316 13.32 3.04 -16.63
N ASP A 317 13.09 2.61 -17.87
CA ASP A 317 13.61 3.27 -19.07
C ASP A 317 13.01 4.67 -19.23
N TYR A 318 11.70 4.82 -19.01
CA TYR A 318 11.01 6.12 -19.02
C TYR A 318 11.60 7.10 -17.99
N ILE A 319 11.80 6.66 -16.75
CA ILE A 319 12.35 7.51 -15.68
C ILE A 319 13.82 7.87 -15.97
N ASN A 320 14.61 6.93 -16.47
CA ASN A 320 16.00 7.18 -16.87
C ASN A 320 16.09 8.18 -18.02
N GLU A 321 15.19 8.12 -19.00
CA GLU A 321 15.11 9.11 -20.07
C GLU A 321 14.71 10.48 -19.54
N ALA A 322 13.72 10.54 -18.64
CA ALA A 322 13.28 11.79 -18.04
C ALA A 322 14.40 12.47 -17.23
N GLN A 323 15.28 11.69 -16.59
CA GLN A 323 16.47 12.23 -15.90
C GLN A 323 17.53 12.82 -16.85
N ARG A 324 17.58 12.37 -18.12
CA ARG A 324 18.55 12.85 -19.12
C ARG A 324 18.12 14.11 -19.87
N ARG A 325 16.84 14.49 -19.77
CA ARG A 325 16.27 15.68 -20.43
C ARG A 325 16.47 16.91 -19.56
#